data_AF-A0A7G9ZD00-F1
#
_entry.id   AF-A0A7G9ZD00-F1
#
_cell.length_a   1.000
_cell.length_b   1.000
_cell.length_c   1.000
_cell.angle_alpha   90.00
_cell.angle_beta   90.00
_cell.angle_gamma   90.00
#
_symmetry.space_group_name_H-M   'P 1'
#
loop_
_entity.id
_entity.type
_entity.pdbx_description
1 polymer ?
#
loop_
_entity_poly.entity_id
_entity_poly.type
_entity_poly.pdbx_seq_one_letter_code
_entity_poly.pdbx_strand_id
1 'polypeptide(L)'
;MAIRSDKIGQSWLLPLAVSELIPEDHICNLVEVVVDNMDVGEIEQKYSSGPGNPAYSRRMLLRIVIMASADAIWSSRKIAASS
;
A
#
# COMPACT_ATOMS: atom_id res chain seq x y z
N MET A 1 -17.48 -3.99 -28.82
CA MET A 1 -18.30 -3.67 -27.63
C MET A 1 -18.16 -4.84 -26.66
N ALA A 2 -17.52 -4.65 -25.50
CA ALA A 2 -17.37 -5.73 -24.53
C ALA A 2 -18.68 -5.89 -23.76
N ILE A 3 -19.37 -7.02 -23.94
CA ILE A 3 -20.56 -7.35 -23.14
C ILE A 3 -20.09 -7.69 -21.73
N ARG A 4 -20.51 -6.90 -20.73
CA ARG A 4 -20.24 -7.20 -19.33
C ARG A 4 -21.20 -8.30 -18.87
N SER A 5 -20.66 -9.28 -18.14
CA SER A 5 -21.46 -10.31 -17.48
C SER A 5 -22.48 -9.66 -16.53
N ASP A 6 -23.71 -10.16 -16.56
CA ASP A 6 -24.72 -9.86 -15.55
C ASP A 6 -24.20 -10.31 -14.18
N LYS A 7 -24.45 -9.51 -13.14
CA LYS A 7 -23.97 -9.73 -11.76
C LYS A 7 -25.10 -10.07 -10.78
N ILE A 8 -26.25 -10.51 -11.30
CA ILE A 8 -27.34 -11.04 -10.48
C ILE A 8 -26.80 -12.19 -9.59
N GLY A 9 -26.85 -11.98 -8.27
CA GLY A 9 -26.31 -12.90 -7.25
C GLY A 9 -25.06 -12.39 -6.51
N GLN A 10 -24.46 -11.26 -6.91
CA GLN A 10 -23.33 -10.66 -6.17
C GLN A 10 -23.80 -10.13 -4.80
N SER A 11 -23.34 -10.75 -3.72
CA SER A 11 -23.78 -10.41 -2.35
C SER A 11 -23.18 -9.11 -1.81
N TRP A 12 -21.95 -8.76 -2.22
CA TRP A 12 -21.25 -7.57 -1.74
C TRP A 12 -20.53 -6.85 -2.87
N LEU A 13 -20.64 -5.51 -2.91
CA LEU A 13 -20.00 -4.68 -3.94
C LEU A 13 -18.48 -4.57 -3.76
N LEU A 14 -18.04 -4.58 -2.50
CA LEU A 14 -16.65 -4.56 -2.06
C LEU A 14 -16.40 -5.77 -1.15
N PRO A 15 -15.17 -6.28 -1.07
CA PRO A 15 -14.82 -7.32 -0.11
C PRO A 15 -15.03 -6.82 1.33
N LEU A 16 -15.13 -7.74 2.29
CA LEU A 16 -15.28 -7.39 3.71
C LEU A 16 -13.98 -6.80 4.27
N ALA A 17 -12.85 -7.23 3.72
CA ALA A 17 -11.54 -6.64 3.97
C ALA A 17 -10.76 -6.49 2.65
N VAL A 18 -10.01 -5.39 2.51
CA VAL A 18 -9.18 -5.14 1.32
C VAL A 18 -8.11 -6.23 1.14
N SER A 19 -7.65 -6.83 2.25
CA SER A 19 -6.72 -7.96 2.24
C SER A 19 -7.27 -9.20 1.53
N GLU A 20 -8.59 -9.39 1.44
CA GLU A 20 -9.20 -10.51 0.70
C GLU A 20 -8.99 -10.39 -0.82
N LEU A 21 -8.62 -9.22 -1.33
CA LEU A 21 -8.27 -9.01 -2.74
C LEU A 21 -6.80 -9.36 -3.03
N ILE A 22 -6.00 -9.53 -1.98
CA ILE A 22 -4.57 -9.78 -2.10
C ILE A 22 -4.33 -11.29 -1.98
N PRO A 23 -3.65 -11.94 -2.93
CA PRO A 23 -3.26 -13.33 -2.79
C PRO A 23 -2.42 -13.58 -1.53
N GLU A 24 -2.62 -14.72 -0.87
CA GLU A 24 -1.87 -15.05 0.36
C GLU A 24 -0.34 -15.08 0.13
N ASP A 25 0.09 -15.57 -1.04
CA ASP A 25 1.50 -15.69 -1.44
C ASP A 25 2.08 -14.41 -2.10
N HIS A 26 1.40 -13.26 -1.95
CA HIS A 26 1.89 -12.02 -2.53
C HIS A 26 2.99 -11.38 -1.65
N ILE A 27 4.07 -10.92 -2.27
CA ILE A 27 5.24 -10.32 -1.59
C ILE A 27 4.90 -9.12 -0.69
N CYS A 28 3.80 -8.42 -0.94
CA CYS A 28 3.38 -7.28 -0.12
C CYS A 28 3.07 -7.69 1.34
N ASN A 29 2.62 -8.93 1.57
CA ASN A 29 2.37 -9.45 2.91
C ASN A 29 3.68 -9.58 3.69
N LEU A 30 4.75 -10.02 3.03
CA LEU A 30 6.10 -10.04 3.61
C LEU A 30 6.58 -8.62 3.94
N VAL A 31 6.41 -7.68 3.01
CA VAL A 31 6.82 -6.29 3.21
C VAL A 31 6.07 -5.64 4.38
N GLU A 32 4.76 -5.89 4.50
CA GLU A 32 3.97 -5.42 5.64
C GLU A 32 4.55 -5.92 6.98
N VAL A 33 4.76 -7.24 7.11
CA VAL A 33 5.31 -7.82 8.34
C VAL A 33 6.70 -7.26 8.65
N VAL A 34 7.58 -7.14 7.65
CA VAL A 34 8.92 -6.58 7.85
C VAL A 34 8.84 -5.15 8.37
N VAL A 35 8.04 -4.30 7.73
CA VAL A 35 7.93 -2.88 8.11
C VAL A 35 7.24 -2.70 9.45
N ASP A 36 6.29 -3.57 9.82
CA ASP A 36 5.61 -3.50 11.11
C ASP A 36 6.53 -3.83 12.29
N ASN A 37 7.57 -4.63 12.04
CA ASN A 37 8.61 -4.91 13.02
C ASN A 37 9.70 -3.82 13.09
N MET A 38 9.64 -2.79 12.23
CA MET A 38 10.60 -1.68 12.26
C MET A 38 10.08 -0.52 13.12
N ASP A 39 10.94 -0.01 14.01
CA ASP A 39 10.64 1.21 14.74
C ASP A 39 10.84 2.44 13.84
N VAL A 40 9.74 3.15 13.60
CA VAL A 40 9.71 4.42 12.85
C VAL A 40 9.24 5.59 13.72
N GLY A 41 9.12 5.40 15.03
CA GLY A 41 8.56 6.37 15.97
C GLY A 41 9.28 7.71 15.95
N GLU A 42 10.61 7.69 15.98
CA GLU A 42 11.44 8.91 15.94
C GLU A 42 11.17 9.75 14.69
N ILE A 43 11.09 9.10 13.53
CA ILE A 43 10.88 9.77 12.25
C ILE A 43 9.44 10.28 12.16
N GLU A 44 8.44 9.48 12.56
CA GLU A 44 7.05 9.93 12.61
C GLU A 44 6.90 11.18 13.49
N GLN A 45 7.52 11.19 14.67
CA GLN A 45 7.44 12.31 15.61
C GLN A 45 8.09 13.58 15.05
N LYS A 46 9.22 13.46 14.33
CA LYS A 46 9.89 14.58 13.65
C LYS A 46 8.99 15.29 12.66
N TYR A 47 8.10 14.57 11.98
CA TYR A 47 7.21 15.13 10.95
C TYR A 47 5.75 15.29 11.40
N SER A 48 5.44 14.95 12.66
CA SER A 48 4.09 15.12 13.22
C SER A 48 3.76 16.56 13.60
N SER A 49 4.78 17.40 13.81
CA SER A 49 4.65 18.68 14.52
C SER A 49 4.86 19.91 13.62
N GLY A 50 4.26 19.90 12.42
CA GLY A 50 4.38 20.97 11.44
C GLY A 50 3.04 21.65 11.10
N PRO A 51 3.02 22.97 10.84
CA PRO A 51 1.83 23.63 10.29
C PRO A 51 1.57 23.15 8.86
N GLY A 52 0.33 22.77 8.56
CA GLY A 52 -0.10 22.31 7.22
C GLY A 52 -0.94 21.03 7.25
N ASN A 53 -1.12 20.42 6.08
CA ASN A 53 -1.80 19.13 5.97
C ASN A 53 -0.96 18.04 6.65
N PRO A 54 -1.57 17.10 7.41
CA PRO A 54 -0.85 16.00 8.00
C PRO A 54 -0.06 15.25 6.94
N ALA A 55 1.21 15.03 7.22
CA ALA A 55 2.07 14.28 6.31
C ALA A 55 1.71 12.79 6.34
N TYR A 56 1.90 12.10 5.22
CA TYR A 56 1.71 10.65 5.12
C TYR A 56 2.50 9.90 6.18
N SER A 57 1.95 8.78 6.69
CA SER A 57 2.68 7.92 7.61
C SER A 57 3.98 7.43 6.97
N ARG A 58 5.07 7.57 7.71
CA ARG A 58 6.41 7.11 7.32
C ARG A 58 6.44 5.60 7.20
N ARG A 59 5.66 4.90 8.02
CA ARG A 59 5.47 3.45 7.88
C ARG A 59 4.91 3.10 6.50
N MET A 60 3.87 3.81 6.06
CA MET A 60 3.28 3.57 4.74
C MET A 60 4.26 3.91 3.60
N LEU A 61 4.94 5.05 3.70
CA LEU A 61 5.94 5.43 2.70
C LEU A 61 7.08 4.41 2.61
N LEU A 62 7.51 3.84 3.74
CA LEU A 62 8.53 2.81 3.79
C LEU A 62 8.08 1.52 3.08
N ARG A 63 6.82 1.10 3.28
CA ARG A 63 6.23 -0.04 2.55
C ARG A 63 6.31 0.18 1.04
N ILE A 64 5.98 1.38 0.55
CA ILE A 64 6.05 1.72 -0.89
C ILE A 64 7.49 1.63 -1.40
N VAL A 65 8.45 2.19 -0.67
CA VAL A 65 9.87 2.20 -1.09
C VAL A 65 10.45 0.78 -1.14
N ILE A 66 10.10 -0.07 -0.17
CA ILE A 66 10.58 -1.46 -0.14
C ILE A 66 9.92 -2.27 -1.27
N MET A 67 8.61 -2.13 -1.48
CA MET A 67 7.92 -2.76 -2.61
C MET A 67 8.54 -2.37 -3.95
N ALA A 68 8.75 -1.07 -4.18
CA ALA A 68 9.38 -0.58 -5.40
C ALA A 68 10.82 -1.11 -5.58
N SER A 69 11.55 -1.28 -4.48
CA SER A 69 12.90 -1.86 -4.51
C SER A 69 12.87 -3.34 -4.88
N ALA A 70 11.86 -4.09 -4.42
CA ALA A 70 11.63 -5.48 -4.81
C ALA A 70 11.30 -5.60 -6.31
N ASP A 71 10.57 -4.62 -6.86
CA ASP A 71 10.26 -4.53 -8.29
C ASP A 71 11.39 -3.91 -9.14
N ALA A 72 12.54 -3.59 -8.53
CA ALA A 72 13.67 -2.90 -9.14
C ALA A 72 13.33 -1.53 -9.78
N ILE A 73 12.33 -0.83 -9.23
CA ILE A 73 11.90 0.51 -9.66
C ILE A 73 12.50 1.56 -8.72
N TRP A 74 13.53 2.27 -9.20
CA TRP A 74 14.24 3.27 -8.39
C TRP A 74 13.77 4.72 -8.60
N SER A 75 12.98 4.98 -9.65
CA SER A 75 12.53 6.34 -9.97
C SER A 75 11.21 6.65 -9.28
N SER A 76 11.17 7.69 -8.45
CA SER A 76 9.95 8.14 -7.76
C SER A 76 8.77 8.38 -8.70
N ARG A 77 9.03 8.94 -9.90
CA ARG A 77 7.99 9.12 -10.93
C ARG A 77 7.49 7.81 -11.49
N LYS A 78 8.36 6.81 -11.65
CA LYS A 78 7.96 5.48 -12.11
C LYS A 78 7.14 4.75 -11.03
N ILE A 79 7.55 4.87 -9.77
CA ILE A 79 6.79 4.31 -8.62
C ILE A 79 5.37 4.88 -8.59
N ALA A 80 5.22 6.19 -8.75
CA ALA A 80 3.92 6.85 -8.76
C ALA A 80 3.04 6.49 -9.98
N ALA A 81 3.64 6.00 -11.06
CA ALA A 81 2.94 5.56 -12.26
C ALA A 81 2.63 4.05 -12.25
N SER A 82 3.32 3.27 -11.41
CA SER A 82 3.10 1.82 -11.26
C SER A 82 2.09 1.46 -10.19
N SER A 83 1.78 2.41 -9.29
CA SER A 83 0.79 2.28 -8.21
C SER A 83 -0.62 2.63 -8.65
#